data_AF-A0A359E350-F1
#
_entry.id   AF-A0A359E350-F1
#
_cell.length_a   1.000
_cell.length_b   1.000
_cell.length_c   1.000
_cell.angle_alpha   90.00
_cell.angle_beta   90.00
_cell.angle_gamma   90.00
#
_symmetry.space_group_name_H-M   'P 1'
#
loop_
_entity.id
_entity.type
_entity.pdbx_description
1 polymer ?
#
loop_
_entity_poly.entity_id
_entity_poly.type
_entity_poly.pdbx_seq_one_letter_code
_entity_poly.pdbx_strand_id
1 'polypeptide(L)' 'NAANEVAVDRFLNKEIGYISISKIVEKSLAKIESSDSLNVETLKEIDKETRIYAASIK' A
#
# COMPACT_ATOMS: atom_id res chain seq x y z
N ASN A 1 1.84 -2.55 -5.97
CA ASN A 1 0.44 -2.57 -6.47
C ASN A 1 -0.57 -2.26 -5.38
N ALA A 2 -0.70 -3.09 -4.34
CA ALA A 2 -1.64 -2.89 -3.23
C ALA A 2 -1.69 -1.45 -2.68
N ALA A 3 -0.54 -0.88 -2.32
CA ALA A 3 -0.49 0.50 -1.80
C ALA A 3 -0.96 1.55 -2.82
N ASN A 4 -0.61 1.37 -4.10
CA ASN A 4 -1.02 2.28 -5.17
C ASN A 4 -2.52 2.20 -5.41
N GLU A 5 -3.11 1.00 -5.41
CA GLU A 5 -4.56 0.83 -5.57
C GLU A 5 -5.34 1.52 -4.45
N VAL A 6 -4.92 1.32 -3.19
CA VAL A 6 -5.54 2.01 -2.04
C VAL A 6 -5.37 3.52 -2.15
N ALA A 7 -4.18 4.02 -2.49
CA ALA A 7 -3.94 5.45 -2.59
C ALA A 7 -4.72 6.09 -3.75
N VAL A 8 -4.82 5.42 -4.90
CA VAL A 8 -5.60 5.90 -6.05
C VAL A 8 -7.09 5.92 -5.72
N ASP A 9 -7.63 4.89 -5.07
CA ASP A 9 -9.03 4.86 -4.63
C ASP A 9 -9.34 6.05 -3.71
N ARG A 10 -8.49 6.29 -2.71
CA ARG A 10 -8.63 7.44 -1.80
C ARG A 10 -8.52 8.79 -2.52
N PHE A 11 -7.68 8.89 -3.54
CA PHE A 11 -7.61 10.09 -4.38
C PHE A 11 -8.90 10.30 -5.18
N LEU A 12 -9.44 9.24 -5.79
CA LEU A 12 -10.71 9.29 -6.52
C LEU A 12 -11.88 9.66 -5.61
N ASN A 13 -11.85 9.21 -4.36
CA ASN A 13 -12.80 9.57 -3.30
C ASN A 13 -12.53 10.94 -2.66
N LYS A 14 -11.56 11.71 -3.18
CA LYS A 14 -11.17 13.05 -2.70
C LYS A 14 -10.70 13.11 -1.25
N GLU A 15 -10.24 11.99 -0.70
CA GLU A 15 -9.70 11.91 0.66
C GLU A 15 -8.25 12.41 0.75
N ILE A 16 -7.50 12.29 -0.35
CA ILE A 16 -6.10 12.71 -0.44
C ILE A 16 -5.84 13.49 -1.73
N GLY A 17 -4.79 14.32 -1.73
CA GLY A 17 -4.33 15.01 -2.93
C GLY A 17 -3.48 14.10 -3.84
N TYR A 18 -3.35 14.47 -5.11
CA TYR A 18 -2.58 13.71 -6.12
C TYR A 18 -1.15 13.36 -5.66
N ILE A 19 -0.44 14.32 -5.06
CA ILE A 19 0.94 14.14 -4.57
C ILE A 19 1.01 13.12 -3.40
N SER A 20 -0.09 12.91 -2.67
CA SER A 20 -0.12 11.93 -1.59
C SER A 20 -0.05 10.49 -2.08
N ILE A 21 -0.38 10.22 -3.35
CA ILE A 21 -0.32 8.86 -3.92
C ILE A 21 1.11 8.31 -3.83
N SER A 22 2.09 9.04 -4.39
CA SER A 22 3.49 8.59 -4.36
C SER A 22 4.03 8.49 -2.94
N LYS A 23 3.68 9.44 -2.06
CA LYS A 23 4.09 9.43 -0.65
C LYS A 23 3.57 8.21 0.11
N ILE A 24 2.32 7.80 -0.12
CA ILE A 24 1.75 6.61 0.51
C ILE A 24 2.46 5.36 -0.01
N VAL A 25 2.68 5.25 -1.32
CA VAL A 25 3.40 4.13 -1.94
C VAL A 25 4.82 4.00 -1.38
N GLU A 26 5.58 5.10 -1.31
CA GLU A 26 6.94 5.12 -0.75
C GLU A 26 6.96 4.66 0.71
N LYS A 27 6.04 5.18 1.54
CA LYS A 27 5.93 4.77 2.94
C LYS A 27 5.60 3.28 3.07
N SER A 28 4.69 2.76 2.25
CA SER A 28 4.33 1.35 2.24
C SER A 28 5.51 0.45 1.87
N LEU A 29 6.27 0.82 0.84
CA LEU A 29 7.48 0.09 0.45
C LEU A 29 8.57 0.13 1.52
N ALA A 30 8.69 1.25 2.25
CA ALA A 30 9.67 1.37 3.33
C ALA A 30 9.28 0.58 4.61
N LYS A 31 7.98 0.29 4.81
CA LYS A 31 7.48 -0.36 6.02
C LYS A 31 7.27 -1.86 5.88
N ILE A 32 6.81 -2.31 4.71
CA ILE A 32 6.47 -3.72 4.47
C ILE A 32 7.69 -4.43 3.92
N GLU A 33 8.25 -5.33 4.71
CA GLU A 33 9.37 -6.18 4.29
C GLU A 33 8.88 -7.35 3.45
N SER A 34 9.53 -7.62 2.32
CA SER A 34 9.31 -8.85 1.56
C SER A 34 10.21 -9.94 2.12
N SER A 35 9.62 -11.05 2.58
CA SER A 35 10.39 -12.25 2.94
C SER A 35 10.97 -12.93 1.70
N ASP A 36 12.15 -13.54 1.83
CA ASP A 36 12.85 -14.24 0.72
C ASP A 36 12.07 -15.44 0.17
N SER A 37 11.16 -16.02 0.96
CA SER A 37 10.29 -17.11 0.51
C SER A 37 9.00 -16.56 -0.10
N LEU A 38 9.04 -16.19 -1.38
CA LEU A 38 7.83 -15.85 -2.15
C LEU A 38 7.03 -17.12 -2.48
N ASN A 39 5.94 -17.32 -1.75
CA ASN A 39 4.89 -18.29 -2.05
C ASN A 39 3.51 -17.58 -2.09
N VAL A 40 2.46 -18.30 -2.45
CA VAL A 40 1.13 -17.69 -2.62
C VAL A 40 0.58 -17.14 -1.30
N GLU A 41 0.82 -17.84 -0.19
CA GLU A 41 0.39 -17.44 1.14
C GLU A 41 1.07 -16.14 1.60
N THR A 42 2.40 -16.09 1.52
CA THR A 42 3.19 -14.89 1.86
C THR A 42 2.84 -13.72 0.94
N LEU A 43 2.57 -13.95 -0.35
CA LEU A 43 2.12 -12.90 -1.26
C LEU A 43 0.76 -12.32 -0.84
N LYS A 44 -0.19 -13.17 -0.42
CA LYS A 44 -1.50 -12.74 0.09
C LYS A 44 -1.37 -11.96 1.40
N GLU A 45 -0.47 -12.38 2.28
CA GLU A 45 -0.20 -11.68 3.54
C GLU A 45 0.40 -10.30 3.30
N ILE A 46 1.42 -10.21 2.44
CA ILE A 46 2.05 -8.94 2.05
C ILE A 46 1.03 -8.00 1.38
N ASP A 47 0.17 -8.50 0.49
CA ASP A 47 -0.89 -7.68 -0.13
C ASP A 47 -1.86 -7.14 0.94
N LYS A 48 -2.35 -8.00 1.84
CA LYS A 48 -3.26 -7.62 2.93
C LYS A 48 -2.63 -6.58 3.86
N GLU A 49 -1.42 -6.82 4.32
CA GLU A 49 -0.70 -5.91 5.22
C GLU A 49 -0.46 -4.55 4.56
N THR A 50 -0.04 -4.57 3.29
CA THR A 50 0.18 -3.36 2.51
C THR A 50 -1.10 -2.54 2.37
N ARG A 51 -2.26 -3.17 2.12
CA ARG A 51 -3.56 -2.47 2.03
C ARG A 51 -3.94 -1.83 3.36
N ILE A 52 -3.83 -2.56 4.47
CA ILE A 52 -4.15 -2.06 5.81
C ILE A 52 -3.25 -0.87 6.14
N TYR A 53 -1.94 -0.99 5.90
CA TYR A 53 -1.00 0.08 6.20
C TYR A 53 -1.23 1.31 5.32
N ALA A 54 -1.41 1.14 4.00
CA ALA A 54 -1.66 2.25 3.09
C ALA A 54 -2.95 3.03 3.43
N ALA A 55 -4.00 2.33 3.88
CA ALA A 55 -5.25 2.96 4.31
C ALA A 55 -5.08 3.78 5.61
N SER A 56 -4.11 3.44 6.46
CA SER A 56 -3.84 4.13 7.72
C SER A 56 -3.06 5.45 7.58
N ILE A 57 -2.42 5.68 6.43
CA ILE A 57 -1.56 6.86 6.21
C ILE A 57 -2.42 8.08 5.87
N LYS A 58 -2.28 9.15 6.64
CA LYS A 58 -2.92 10.46 6.37
C LYS A 58 -2.19 11.24 5.29
#